data_AF-A0A6B0V5E1-F1
#
_entry.id   AF-A0A6B0V5E1-F1
#
_cell.length_a   1.000
_cell.length_b   1.000
_cell.length_c   1.000
_cell.angle_alpha   90.00
_cell.angle_beta   90.00
_cell.angle_gamma   90.00
#
_symmetry.space_group_name_H-M   'P 1'
#
loop_
_entity.id
_entity.type
_entity.pdbx_description
1 polymer ?
#
loop_
_entity_poly.entity_id
_entity_poly.type
_entity_poly.pdbx_seq_one_letter_code
_entity_poly.pdbx_strand_id
1 'polypeptide(L)'
;GGLHQPCAKEDGVRAAWSHHQGQERATPRRKRWPHAGAHQATHQLLCMALRSHSNVADMQRAVMATFYHVTSTDEEPHHKLCPPGPMSWCRHRAAEAQGEPQPPHKYRLTSHVAAALLPMYQRLSEPQLLDRCKGEKTQNAAESLHSVIWSVLPKDEHASLVAAETAVSEAICRFNCGSFRAYTEFCSSLGIRPGGLALRRAAEKDASRKKKASRALQAKGQKPKKCCVEKDTEDYNPGAF
;
A
#
# COMPACT_ATOMS: atom_id res chain seq x y z
N GLY A 1 -50.89 54.71 14.10
CA GLY A 1 -49.62 54.21 13.55
C GLY A 1 -48.81 53.62 14.68
N GLY A 2 -48.18 52.47 14.58
CA GLY A 2 -48.09 51.48 13.53
C GLY A 2 -47.51 50.26 14.22
N LEU A 3 -48.34 49.23 14.37
CA LEU A 3 -47.98 47.93 14.95
C LEU A 3 -46.98 47.20 14.04
N HIS A 4 -46.18 46.36 14.69
CA HIS A 4 -45.56 45.14 14.16
C HIS A 4 -45.90 44.81 12.70
N GLN A 5 -44.87 44.85 11.84
CA GLN A 5 -44.81 44.03 10.64
C GLN A 5 -43.59 43.10 10.73
N PRO A 6 -43.82 41.82 11.08
CA PRO A 6 -42.87 40.74 10.82
C PRO A 6 -42.88 40.40 9.32
N CYS A 7 -41.71 40.11 8.77
CA CYS A 7 -41.58 39.63 7.40
C CYS A 7 -42.28 38.27 7.26
N ALA A 8 -43.28 38.23 6.39
CA ALA A 8 -44.09 37.06 6.13
C ALA A 8 -43.34 36.05 5.24
N LYS A 9 -43.47 34.78 5.66
CA LYS A 9 -43.67 33.55 4.88
C LYS A 9 -42.59 33.13 3.88
N GLU A 10 -42.03 31.96 4.14
CA GLU A 10 -42.19 30.80 3.25
C GLU A 10 -42.00 29.49 4.05
N ASP A 11 -43.03 29.15 4.84
CA ASP A 11 -43.32 27.77 5.22
C ASP A 11 -43.72 27.00 3.96
N GLY A 12 -42.73 26.45 3.26
CA GLY A 12 -42.96 25.79 1.96
C GLY A 12 -41.93 24.75 1.54
N VAL A 13 -40.95 24.38 2.38
CA VAL A 13 -39.87 23.46 1.96
C VAL A 13 -39.69 22.25 2.89
N ARG A 14 -40.38 22.20 4.04
CA ARG A 14 -40.24 21.07 5.00
C ARG A 14 -41.30 19.98 4.85
N ALA A 15 -42.24 20.11 3.91
CA ALA A 15 -43.33 19.15 3.67
C ALA A 15 -43.27 18.44 2.29
N ALA A 16 -42.15 18.52 1.57
CA ALA A 16 -41.98 17.87 0.26
C ALA A 16 -41.00 16.67 0.26
N TRP A 17 -40.56 16.21 1.43
CA TRP A 17 -39.59 15.09 1.56
C TRP A 17 -40.12 13.85 2.28
N SER A 18 -41.43 13.77 2.56
CA SER A 18 -42.05 12.60 3.21
C SER A 18 -43.05 11.82 2.35
N HIS A 19 -43.20 12.14 1.07
CA HIS A 19 -44.14 11.46 0.17
C HIS A 19 -43.52 10.98 -1.15
N HIS A 20 -42.30 10.43 -1.08
CA HIS A 20 -41.76 9.60 -2.16
C HIS A 20 -41.07 8.33 -1.65
N GLN A 21 -41.56 7.78 -0.52
CA GLN A 21 -41.38 6.36 -0.25
C GLN A 21 -42.41 5.59 -1.08
N GLY A 22 -41.91 4.82 -2.05
CA GLY A 22 -42.72 3.84 -2.77
C GLY A 22 -42.73 4.04 -4.28
N GLN A 23 -41.60 3.71 -4.93
CA GLN A 23 -41.51 3.01 -6.22
C GLN A 23 -40.14 3.27 -6.85
N GLU A 24 -39.13 2.47 -6.51
CA GLU A 24 -38.03 2.23 -7.45
C GLU A 24 -37.80 0.73 -7.62
N ARG A 25 -38.07 0.33 -8.86
CA ARG A 25 -37.93 -0.97 -9.50
C ARG A 25 -36.68 -1.73 -9.06
N ALA A 26 -36.88 -3.03 -8.83
CA ALA A 26 -35.82 -4.02 -8.73
C ALA A 26 -34.78 -3.85 -9.87
N THR A 27 -33.59 -3.36 -9.53
CA THR A 27 -32.44 -3.37 -10.42
C THR A 27 -31.94 -4.81 -10.58
N PRO A 28 -31.64 -5.30 -11.80
CA PRO A 28 -31.13 -6.66 -11.97
C PRO A 28 -29.80 -6.79 -11.25
N ARG A 29 -29.63 -7.90 -10.51
CA ARG A 29 -28.35 -8.35 -9.93
C ARG A 29 -27.21 -8.06 -10.91
N ARG A 30 -26.33 -7.12 -10.56
CA ARG A 30 -25.06 -6.90 -11.28
C ARG A 30 -24.33 -8.24 -11.33
N LYS A 31 -24.21 -8.81 -12.52
CA LYS A 31 -23.39 -9.99 -12.78
C LYS A 31 -21.98 -9.70 -12.27
N ARG A 32 -21.55 -10.47 -11.28
CA ARG A 32 -20.18 -10.46 -10.76
C ARG A 32 -19.24 -10.84 -11.90
N TRP A 33 -18.37 -9.93 -12.31
CA TRP A 33 -17.34 -10.21 -13.31
C TRP A 33 -16.40 -11.31 -12.77
N PRO A 34 -16.23 -12.44 -13.47
CA PRO A 34 -15.38 -13.55 -13.01
C PRO A 34 -13.87 -13.23 -13.03
N HIS A 35 -13.46 -12.08 -13.58
CA HIS A 35 -12.05 -11.69 -13.74
C HIS A 35 -11.36 -11.16 -12.47
N ALA A 36 -12.10 -10.89 -11.38
CA ALA A 36 -11.52 -10.34 -10.15
C ALA A 36 -10.52 -11.29 -9.46
N GLY A 37 -10.65 -12.60 -9.64
CA GLY A 37 -9.78 -13.60 -9.00
C GLY A 37 -8.37 -13.71 -9.61
N ALA A 38 -8.24 -13.52 -10.92
CA ALA A 38 -6.94 -13.59 -11.61
C ALA A 38 -6.03 -12.40 -11.28
N HIS A 39 -6.61 -11.22 -11.08
CA HIS A 39 -5.89 -9.99 -10.74
C HIS A 39 -5.32 -10.03 -9.30
N GLN A 40 -6.02 -10.64 -8.35
CA GLN A 40 -5.53 -10.81 -6.98
C GLN A 40 -4.39 -11.85 -6.89
N ALA A 41 -4.49 -12.95 -7.64
CA ALA A 41 -3.46 -13.99 -7.65
C ALA A 41 -2.15 -13.51 -8.29
N THR A 42 -2.22 -12.78 -9.42
CA THR A 42 -1.05 -12.21 -10.10
C THR A 42 -0.34 -11.15 -9.27
N HIS A 43 -1.09 -10.23 -8.65
CA HIS A 43 -0.51 -9.19 -7.79
C HIS A 43 0.18 -9.79 -6.55
N GLN A 44 -0.43 -10.81 -5.91
CA GLN A 44 0.18 -11.49 -4.77
C GLN A 44 1.44 -12.27 -5.18
N LEU A 45 1.42 -12.97 -6.30
CA LEU A 45 2.57 -13.72 -6.81
C LEU A 45 3.73 -12.80 -7.19
N LEU A 46 3.45 -11.68 -7.86
CA LEU A 46 4.46 -10.68 -8.25
C LEU A 46 5.11 -10.03 -7.02
N CYS A 47 4.30 -9.60 -6.05
CA CYS A 47 4.83 -9.01 -4.81
C CYS A 47 5.67 -10.00 -4.00
N MET A 48 5.25 -11.26 -3.93
CA MET A 48 6.06 -12.31 -3.28
C MET A 48 7.34 -12.58 -4.07
N ALA A 49 7.24 -12.71 -5.39
CA ALA A 49 8.37 -12.92 -6.30
C ALA A 49 9.43 -11.81 -6.19
N LEU A 50 9.03 -10.55 -6.06
CA LEU A 50 10.00 -9.45 -5.91
C LEU A 50 10.62 -9.40 -4.51
N ARG A 51 9.89 -9.83 -3.47
CA ARG A 51 10.36 -9.79 -2.08
C ARG A 51 11.15 -11.03 -1.66
N SER A 52 11.07 -12.13 -2.40
CA SER A 52 11.75 -13.39 -2.03
C SER A 52 13.14 -13.54 -2.66
N HIS A 53 13.58 -12.58 -3.48
CA HIS A 53 14.83 -12.67 -4.23
C HIS A 53 15.70 -11.44 -3.96
N SER A 54 16.98 -11.66 -3.68
CA SER A 54 17.97 -10.60 -3.46
C SER A 54 18.72 -10.21 -4.73
N ASN A 55 18.72 -11.08 -5.75
CA ASN A 55 19.37 -10.87 -7.04
C ASN A 55 18.33 -10.43 -8.11
N VAL A 56 18.71 -9.45 -8.94
CA VAL A 56 17.90 -8.97 -10.07
C VAL A 56 17.60 -10.06 -11.09
N ALA A 57 18.55 -10.96 -11.36
CA ALA A 57 18.30 -12.07 -12.29
C ALA A 57 17.18 -12.99 -11.79
N ASP A 58 17.12 -13.22 -10.48
CA ASP A 58 16.09 -14.06 -9.86
C ASP A 58 14.74 -13.34 -9.83
N MET A 59 14.74 -12.03 -9.53
CA MET A 59 13.55 -11.19 -9.64
C MET A 59 13.00 -11.21 -11.07
N GLN A 60 13.86 -11.04 -12.09
CA GLN A 60 13.46 -11.06 -13.50
C GLN A 60 12.81 -12.38 -13.88
N ARG A 61 13.45 -13.50 -13.52
CA ARG A 61 12.90 -14.84 -13.72
C ARG A 61 11.54 -15.00 -13.03
N ALA A 62 11.41 -14.52 -11.80
CA ALA A 62 10.19 -14.65 -11.03
C ALA A 62 9.04 -13.77 -11.58
N VAL A 63 9.32 -12.53 -12.01
CA VAL A 63 8.35 -11.66 -12.71
C VAL A 63 7.84 -12.37 -13.96
N MET A 64 8.74 -12.85 -14.82
CA MET A 64 8.37 -13.55 -16.05
C MET A 64 7.65 -14.88 -15.76
N ALA A 65 8.01 -15.61 -14.70
CA ALA A 65 7.30 -16.81 -14.28
C ALA A 65 5.82 -16.54 -13.99
N THR A 66 5.48 -15.37 -13.44
CA THR A 66 4.06 -15.02 -13.20
C THR A 66 3.28 -14.77 -14.49
N PHE A 67 3.91 -14.24 -15.55
CA PHE A 67 3.31 -14.15 -16.87
C PHE A 67 3.02 -15.54 -17.41
N TYR A 68 4.04 -16.41 -17.41
CA TYR A 68 3.88 -17.77 -17.90
C TYR A 68 2.84 -18.58 -17.12
N HIS A 69 2.70 -18.35 -15.82
CA HIS A 69 1.63 -18.96 -15.02
C HIS A 69 0.22 -18.64 -15.52
N VAL A 70 -0.04 -17.40 -15.96
CA VAL A 70 -1.38 -16.99 -16.40
C VAL A 70 -1.66 -17.30 -17.87
N THR A 71 -0.63 -17.62 -18.64
CA THR A 71 -0.74 -18.08 -20.03
C THR A 71 -0.62 -19.60 -20.17
N SER A 72 -0.24 -20.30 -19.10
CA SER A 72 -0.04 -21.75 -19.09
C SER A 72 -1.35 -22.52 -19.20
N THR A 73 -1.30 -23.66 -19.87
CA THR A 73 -2.43 -24.58 -20.05
C THR A 73 -2.03 -25.99 -19.63
N ASP A 74 -3.00 -26.90 -19.49
CA ASP A 74 -2.70 -28.30 -19.15
C ASP A 74 -2.01 -29.00 -20.35
N GLU A 75 -2.35 -28.59 -21.57
CA GLU A 75 -1.76 -29.07 -22.81
C GLU A 75 -0.35 -28.50 -23.04
N GLU A 76 -0.13 -27.24 -22.65
CA GLU A 76 1.16 -26.56 -22.77
C GLU A 76 1.56 -25.88 -21.44
N PRO A 77 2.22 -26.63 -20.54
CA PRO A 77 2.62 -26.14 -19.22
C PRO A 77 3.90 -25.28 -19.28
N HIS A 78 3.83 -24.06 -18.76
CA HIS A 78 4.91 -23.06 -18.82
C HIS A 78 5.56 -22.78 -17.44
N HIS A 79 6.05 -23.81 -16.74
CA HIS A 79 6.61 -23.67 -15.39
C HIS A 79 8.14 -23.57 -15.32
N LYS A 80 8.82 -23.43 -16.46
CA LYS A 80 10.30 -23.49 -16.58
C LYS A 80 11.04 -22.42 -15.77
N LEU A 81 10.44 -21.23 -15.62
CA LEU A 81 11.04 -20.12 -14.86
C LEU A 81 10.77 -20.18 -13.35
N CYS A 82 9.96 -21.14 -12.91
CA CYS A 82 9.61 -21.28 -11.51
C CYS A 82 10.71 -22.00 -10.72
N PRO A 83 10.90 -21.66 -9.44
CA PRO A 83 11.89 -22.35 -8.62
C PRO A 83 11.50 -23.84 -8.50
N PRO A 84 12.48 -24.76 -8.60
CA PRO A 84 12.23 -26.18 -8.38
C PRO A 84 12.07 -26.50 -6.89
N GLY A 85 11.62 -27.71 -6.59
CA GLY A 85 11.62 -28.29 -5.24
C GLY A 85 10.29 -28.20 -4.49
N PRO A 86 10.15 -28.96 -3.40
CA PRO A 86 8.89 -29.12 -2.66
C PRO A 86 8.44 -27.82 -1.97
N MET A 87 9.35 -26.88 -1.75
CA MET A 87 9.08 -25.57 -1.15
C MET A 87 8.84 -24.48 -2.20
N SER A 88 8.70 -24.84 -3.47
CA SER A 88 8.38 -23.90 -4.54
C SER A 88 7.02 -23.25 -4.29
N TRP A 89 6.93 -21.94 -4.53
CA TRP A 89 5.65 -21.24 -4.56
C TRP A 89 4.81 -21.64 -5.78
N CYS A 90 5.43 -22.24 -6.81
CA CYS A 90 4.74 -22.84 -7.93
C CYS A 90 4.26 -24.24 -7.54
N ARG A 91 2.93 -24.40 -7.41
CA ARG A 91 2.32 -25.68 -7.03
C ARG A 91 2.65 -26.82 -8.01
N HIS A 92 2.84 -26.50 -9.29
CA HIS A 92 3.20 -27.48 -10.30
C HIS A 92 4.62 -28.03 -10.07
N ARG A 93 5.60 -27.15 -9.81
CA ARG A 93 6.99 -27.56 -9.49
C ARG A 93 7.10 -28.23 -8.12
N ALA A 94 6.28 -27.80 -7.17
CA ALA A 94 6.21 -28.44 -5.85
C ALA A 94 5.67 -29.87 -5.95
N ALA A 95 4.57 -30.09 -6.66
CA ALA A 95 4.00 -31.42 -6.89
C ALA A 95 4.98 -32.32 -7.66
N GLU A 96 5.62 -31.81 -8.72
CA GLU A 96 6.67 -32.52 -9.47
C GLU A 96 7.82 -32.99 -8.56
N ALA A 97 8.27 -32.16 -7.63
CA ALA A 97 9.34 -32.51 -6.70
C ALA A 97 8.90 -33.49 -5.60
N GLN A 98 7.60 -33.58 -5.31
CA GLN A 98 7.02 -34.49 -4.30
C GLN A 98 6.54 -35.81 -4.92
N GLY A 99 6.56 -35.94 -6.25
CA GLY A 99 5.99 -37.09 -6.95
C GLY A 99 4.47 -37.12 -6.96
N GLU A 100 3.83 -35.98 -6.70
CA GLU A 100 2.37 -35.82 -6.70
C GLU A 100 1.85 -35.44 -8.09
N PRO A 101 0.57 -35.76 -8.41
CA PRO A 101 -0.05 -35.29 -9.64
C PRO A 101 -0.10 -33.76 -9.68
N GLN A 102 0.27 -33.20 -10.84
CA GLN A 102 0.30 -31.76 -11.05
C GLN A 102 -1.13 -31.19 -11.04
N PRO A 103 -1.36 -30.03 -10.39
CA PRO A 103 -2.67 -29.43 -10.33
C PRO A 103 -3.09 -28.86 -11.69
N PRO A 104 -4.40 -28.90 -12.03
CA PRO A 104 -4.89 -28.34 -13.29
C PRO A 104 -4.78 -26.81 -13.34
N HIS A 105 -4.59 -26.27 -14.53
CA HIS A 105 -4.47 -24.83 -14.77
C HIS A 105 -5.83 -24.13 -14.66
N LYS A 106 -5.99 -23.35 -13.59
CA LYS A 106 -7.25 -22.64 -13.30
C LYS A 106 -7.47 -21.39 -14.15
N TYR A 107 -6.40 -20.70 -14.54
CA TYR A 107 -6.48 -19.41 -15.21
C TYR A 107 -5.76 -19.49 -16.55
N ARG A 108 -6.47 -19.14 -17.62
CA ARG A 108 -5.95 -19.14 -18.99
C ARG A 108 -6.30 -17.81 -19.64
N LEU A 109 -5.30 -16.98 -19.85
CA LEU A 109 -5.46 -15.78 -20.68
C LEU A 109 -5.56 -16.19 -22.14
N THR A 110 -6.44 -15.54 -22.88
CA THR A 110 -6.51 -15.68 -24.33
C THR A 110 -5.23 -15.17 -24.97
N SER A 111 -4.82 -15.77 -26.09
CA SER A 111 -3.57 -15.42 -26.78
C SER A 111 -3.45 -13.92 -27.07
N HIS A 112 -4.54 -13.26 -27.49
CA HIS A 112 -4.54 -11.82 -27.76
C HIS A 112 -4.29 -10.97 -26.49
N VAL A 113 -4.85 -11.36 -25.33
CA VAL A 113 -4.60 -10.66 -24.06
C VAL A 113 -3.16 -10.92 -23.62
N ALA A 114 -2.68 -12.15 -23.71
CA ALA A 114 -1.30 -12.51 -23.38
C ALA A 114 -0.29 -11.69 -24.21
N ALA A 115 -0.52 -11.56 -25.52
CA ALA A 115 0.30 -10.75 -26.41
C ALA A 115 0.30 -9.27 -26.02
N ALA A 116 -0.85 -8.72 -25.61
CA ALA A 116 -0.95 -7.35 -25.13
C ALA A 116 -0.26 -7.13 -23.77
N LEU A 117 -0.25 -8.14 -22.89
CA LEU A 117 0.40 -8.06 -21.58
C LEU A 117 1.92 -8.27 -21.63
N LEU A 118 2.43 -9.04 -22.60
CA LEU A 118 3.84 -9.41 -22.67
C LEU A 118 4.80 -8.20 -22.63
N PRO A 119 4.58 -7.10 -23.39
CA PRO A 119 5.43 -5.91 -23.30
C PRO A 119 5.44 -5.27 -21.90
N MET A 120 4.32 -5.33 -21.17
CA MET A 120 4.27 -4.82 -19.81
C MET A 120 5.08 -5.69 -18.85
N TYR A 121 5.01 -7.01 -18.97
CA TYR A 121 5.84 -7.92 -18.18
C TYR A 121 7.32 -7.77 -18.49
N GLN A 122 7.68 -7.60 -19.78
CA GLN A 122 9.06 -7.34 -20.19
C GLN A 122 9.59 -6.06 -19.54
N ARG A 123 8.83 -4.97 -19.56
CA ARG A 123 9.16 -3.71 -18.86
C ARG A 123 9.26 -3.88 -17.35
N LEU A 124 8.33 -4.62 -16.74
CA LEU A 124 8.37 -4.92 -15.30
C LEU A 124 9.57 -5.80 -14.91
N SER A 125 10.11 -6.56 -15.87
CA SER A 125 11.27 -7.43 -15.70
C SER A 125 12.61 -6.74 -16.03
N GLU A 126 12.60 -5.44 -16.35
CA GLU A 126 13.79 -4.71 -16.75
C GLU A 126 14.80 -4.62 -15.59
N PRO A 127 16.08 -4.98 -15.81
CA PRO A 127 17.08 -5.00 -14.74
C PRO A 127 17.23 -3.67 -14.02
N GLN A 128 17.14 -2.53 -14.74
CA GLN A 128 17.24 -1.19 -14.14
C GLN A 128 16.08 -0.89 -13.18
N LEU A 129 14.87 -1.35 -13.52
CA LEU A 129 13.71 -1.23 -12.65
C LEU A 129 13.84 -2.12 -11.42
N LEU A 130 14.25 -3.38 -11.62
CA LEU A 130 14.40 -4.36 -10.56
C LEU A 130 15.58 -4.05 -9.62
N ASP A 131 16.64 -3.41 -10.10
CA ASP A 131 17.77 -2.98 -9.29
C ASP A 131 17.33 -2.00 -8.19
N ARG A 132 16.36 -1.13 -8.51
CA ARG A 132 15.73 -0.21 -7.54
C ARG A 132 14.88 -0.93 -6.49
N CYS A 133 14.46 -2.17 -6.76
CA CYS A 133 13.74 -3.01 -5.81
C CYS A 133 14.67 -3.74 -4.83
N LYS A 134 16.00 -3.71 -5.05
CA LYS A 134 16.98 -4.29 -4.12
C LYS A 134 16.86 -3.64 -2.73
N GLY A 135 16.86 -4.49 -1.71
CA GLY A 135 16.79 -4.07 -0.31
C GLY A 135 15.38 -3.93 0.26
N GLU A 136 14.33 -4.33 -0.48
CA GLU A 136 12.95 -4.47 0.02
C GLU A 136 12.39 -3.21 0.71
N LYS A 137 12.93 -2.05 0.33
CA LYS A 137 12.50 -0.76 0.86
C LYS A 137 11.18 -0.42 0.16
N THR A 138 10.16 -0.16 0.96
CA THR A 138 8.87 0.30 0.45
C THR A 138 9.07 1.65 -0.22
N GLN A 139 8.54 1.80 -1.44
CA GLN A 139 8.69 2.98 -2.28
C GLN A 139 8.06 4.27 -1.73
N ASN A 140 7.51 4.29 -0.52
CA ASN A 140 6.79 5.45 -0.04
C ASN A 140 7.62 6.33 0.92
N ALA A 141 8.69 6.89 0.36
CA ALA A 141 9.44 7.94 1.04
C ALA A 141 8.54 9.15 1.34
N ALA A 142 7.61 9.47 0.43
CA ALA A 142 6.64 10.55 0.62
C ALA A 142 5.70 10.28 1.81
N GLU A 143 5.12 9.08 1.94
CA GLU A 143 4.33 8.69 3.12
C GLU A 143 5.16 8.77 4.40
N SER A 144 6.42 8.33 4.35
CA SER A 144 7.28 8.41 5.53
C SER A 144 7.61 9.85 5.92
N LEU A 145 7.82 10.76 4.96
CA LEU A 145 8.02 12.18 5.21
C LEU A 145 6.73 12.84 5.72
N HIS A 146 5.58 12.53 5.11
CA HIS A 146 4.27 12.99 5.57
C HIS A 146 4.06 12.63 7.04
N SER A 147 4.41 11.41 7.47
CA SER A 147 4.31 11.03 8.89
C SER A 147 5.14 11.92 9.82
N VAL A 148 6.29 12.44 9.35
CA VAL A 148 7.11 13.40 10.11
C VAL A 148 6.48 14.78 10.10
N ILE A 149 6.00 15.27 8.96
CA ILE A 149 5.28 16.55 8.85
C ILE A 149 4.10 16.57 9.83
N TRP A 150 3.25 15.53 9.81
CA TRP A 150 2.08 15.44 10.70
C TRP A 150 2.42 15.26 12.18
N SER A 151 3.66 14.85 12.49
CA SER A 151 4.14 14.81 13.89
C SER A 151 4.60 16.17 14.41
N VAL A 152 4.83 17.13 13.51
CA VAL A 152 5.17 18.52 13.82
C VAL A 152 3.93 19.39 13.75
N LEU A 153 3.12 19.19 12.72
CA LEU A 153 1.91 19.95 12.44
C LEU A 153 0.72 18.99 12.26
N PRO A 154 -0.12 18.78 13.29
CA PRO A 154 -1.29 17.92 13.18
C PRO A 154 -2.24 18.37 12.06
N LYS A 155 -2.95 17.42 11.44
CA LYS A 155 -3.84 17.71 10.30
C LYS A 155 -5.17 18.34 10.71
N ASP A 156 -5.54 18.13 11.95
CA ASP A 156 -6.77 18.53 12.61
C ASP A 156 -6.70 19.95 13.18
N GLU A 157 -5.53 20.59 13.12
CA GLU A 157 -5.31 21.94 13.60
C GLU A 157 -5.11 22.93 12.44
N HIS A 158 -5.70 24.11 12.59
CA HIS A 158 -5.44 25.22 11.67
C HIS A 158 -4.11 25.87 12.02
N ALA A 159 -3.32 26.21 11.00
CA ALA A 159 -2.04 26.88 11.17
C ALA A 159 -1.84 28.00 10.15
N SER A 160 -1.06 29.01 10.53
CA SER A 160 -0.65 30.06 9.59
C SER A 160 0.29 29.50 8.52
N LEU A 161 0.39 30.20 7.38
CA LEU A 161 1.31 29.82 6.31
C LEU A 161 2.76 29.68 6.82
N VAL A 162 3.21 30.65 7.62
CA VAL A 162 4.58 30.66 8.19
C VAL A 162 4.82 29.44 9.10
N ALA A 163 3.82 29.07 9.91
CA ALA A 163 3.92 27.89 10.77
C ALA A 163 4.00 26.60 9.93
N ALA A 164 3.20 26.51 8.86
CA ALA A 164 3.23 25.37 7.95
C ALA A 164 4.59 25.24 7.21
N GLU A 165 5.12 26.34 6.67
CA GLU A 165 6.42 26.36 5.99
C GLU A 165 7.57 25.98 6.93
N THR A 166 7.53 26.49 8.16
CA THR A 166 8.53 26.18 9.20
C THR A 166 8.44 24.70 9.60
N ALA A 167 7.24 24.18 9.83
CA ALA A 167 7.02 22.79 10.21
C ALA A 167 7.48 21.81 9.11
N VAL A 168 7.22 22.13 7.84
CA VAL A 168 7.68 21.33 6.70
C VAL A 168 9.21 21.35 6.61
N SER A 169 9.83 22.52 6.74
CA SER A 169 11.29 22.67 6.73
C SER A 169 11.94 21.88 7.87
N GLU A 170 11.38 21.97 9.08
CA GLU A 170 11.82 21.19 10.23
C GLU A 170 11.66 19.68 10.01
N ALA A 171 10.52 19.25 9.48
CA ALA A 171 10.27 17.84 9.20
C ALA A 171 11.26 17.28 8.18
N ILE A 172 11.60 18.03 7.13
CA ILE A 172 12.60 17.64 6.13
C ILE A 172 13.98 17.45 6.80
N CYS A 173 14.41 18.39 7.63
CA CYS A 173 15.66 18.26 8.38
C CYS A 173 15.65 17.02 9.27
N ARG A 174 14.62 16.85 10.10
CA ARG A 174 14.48 15.69 11.01
C ARG A 174 14.47 14.36 10.25
N PHE A 175 13.81 14.31 9.09
CA PHE A 175 13.74 13.13 8.23
C PHE A 175 15.12 12.76 7.68
N ASN A 176 15.86 13.75 7.15
CA ASN A 176 17.13 13.53 6.47
C ASN A 176 18.32 13.32 7.42
N CYS A 177 18.45 14.13 8.48
CA CYS A 177 19.62 14.12 9.36
C CYS A 177 19.35 13.59 10.78
N GLY A 178 18.08 13.35 11.13
CA GLY A 178 17.66 12.95 12.48
C GLY A 178 17.34 14.15 13.38
N SER A 179 16.59 13.87 14.44
CA SER A 179 16.09 14.88 15.40
C SER A 179 17.22 15.55 16.16
N PHE A 180 18.26 14.80 16.52
CA PHE A 180 19.40 15.34 17.29
C PHE A 180 20.17 16.39 16.47
N ARG A 181 20.54 16.04 15.23
CA ARG A 181 21.27 16.95 14.35
C ARG A 181 20.39 18.14 13.96
N ALA A 182 19.15 17.90 13.52
CA ALA A 182 18.23 18.97 13.14
C ALA A 182 18.07 20.00 14.28
N TYR A 183 17.82 19.54 15.50
CA TYR A 183 17.67 20.42 16.66
C TYR A 183 18.95 21.22 16.98
N THR A 184 20.12 20.58 16.87
CA THR A 184 21.41 21.23 17.13
C THR A 184 21.68 22.35 16.13
N GLU A 185 21.44 22.09 14.84
CA GLU A 185 21.59 23.08 13.77
C GLU A 185 20.59 24.23 13.91
N PHE A 186 19.32 23.95 14.24
CA PHE A 186 18.33 25.00 14.48
C PHE A 186 18.73 25.91 15.64
N CYS A 187 19.10 25.33 16.79
CA CYS A 187 19.59 26.10 17.92
C CYS A 187 20.80 26.96 17.54
N SER A 188 21.76 26.40 16.79
CA SER A 188 22.93 27.14 16.31
C SER A 188 22.54 28.31 15.39
N SER A 189 21.64 28.09 14.44
CA SER A 189 21.18 29.13 13.49
C SER A 189 20.43 30.28 14.19
N LEU A 190 19.75 29.99 15.29
CA LEU A 190 19.01 30.97 16.09
C LEU A 190 19.84 31.62 17.21
N GLY A 191 21.13 31.24 17.34
CA GLY A 191 21.98 31.71 18.43
C GLY A 191 21.55 31.20 19.82
N ILE A 192 20.78 30.10 19.87
CA ILE A 192 20.25 29.52 21.11
C ILE A 192 21.16 28.36 21.54
N ARG A 193 21.50 28.30 22.83
CA ARG A 193 22.24 27.16 23.36
C ARG A 193 21.29 25.95 23.54
N PRO A 194 21.57 24.78 22.94
CA PRO A 194 20.71 23.61 23.11
C PRO A 194 20.72 23.13 24.58
N GLY A 195 19.54 22.94 25.17
CA GLY A 195 19.42 22.34 26.49
C GLY A 195 19.79 20.85 26.50
N GLY A 196 20.55 20.40 27.50
CA GLY A 196 20.99 19.00 27.60
C GLY A 196 19.85 17.99 27.64
N LEU A 197 18.74 18.31 28.31
CA LEU A 197 17.54 17.47 28.31
C LEU A 197 16.89 17.37 26.93
N ALA A 198 16.87 18.46 26.16
CA ALA A 198 16.31 18.48 24.81
C ALA A 198 17.16 17.65 23.85
N LEU A 199 18.48 17.78 23.92
CA LEU A 199 19.42 16.93 23.18
C LEU A 199 19.25 15.45 23.51
N ARG A 200 19.10 15.11 24.80
CA ARG A 200 18.84 13.73 25.22
C ARG A 200 17.54 13.19 24.63
N ARG A 201 16.44 13.94 24.72
CA ARG A 201 15.16 13.55 24.10
C ARG A 201 15.26 13.41 22.58
N ALA A 202 16.01 14.28 21.90
CA ALA A 202 16.23 14.19 20.47
C ALA A 202 17.00 12.91 20.08
N ALA A 203 18.03 12.55 20.87
CA ALA A 203 18.75 11.29 20.70
C ALA A 203 17.87 10.06 20.97
N GLU A 204 17.02 10.10 22.00
CA GLU A 204 16.04 9.04 22.31
C GLU A 204 15.03 8.84 21.16
N LYS A 205 14.53 9.93 20.57
CA LYS A 205 13.66 9.88 19.37
C LYS A 205 14.36 9.21 18.19
N ASP A 206 15.62 9.56 17.95
CA ASP A 206 16.43 8.96 16.89
C ASP A 206 16.69 7.46 17.13
N ALA A 207 16.98 7.07 18.37
CA ALA A 207 17.13 5.68 18.77
C ALA A 207 15.82 4.89 18.60
N SER A 208 14.68 5.46 19.01
CA SER A 208 13.36 4.86 18.84
C SER A 208 13.01 4.65 17.37
N ARG A 209 13.30 5.64 16.50
CA ARG A 209 13.14 5.52 15.05
C ARG A 209 13.97 4.34 14.50
N LYS A 210 15.25 4.26 14.84
CA LYS A 210 16.14 3.16 14.42
C LYS A 210 15.62 1.80 14.92
N LYS A 211 15.14 1.73 16.15
CA LYS A 211 14.55 0.51 16.74
C LYS A 211 13.27 0.09 16.00
N LYS A 212 12.36 1.01 15.70
CA LYS A 212 11.16 0.74 14.90
C LYS A 212 11.52 0.25 13.49
N ALA A 213 12.49 0.87 12.84
CA ALA A 213 12.97 0.44 11.52
C ALA A 213 13.55 -0.99 11.56
N SER A 214 14.38 -1.30 12.55
CA SER A 214 14.93 -2.65 12.75
C SER A 214 13.84 -3.70 13.02
N ARG A 215 12.86 -3.38 13.88
CA ARG A 215 11.70 -4.24 14.13
C ARG A 215 10.86 -4.48 12.87
N ALA A 216 10.62 -3.45 12.08
CA ALA A 216 9.88 -3.57 10.82
C ALA A 216 10.61 -4.45 9.80
N LEU A 217 11.95 -4.41 9.77
CA LEU A 217 12.76 -5.34 8.97
C LEU A 217 12.63 -6.78 9.47
N GLN A 218 12.67 -7.00 10.79
CA GLN A 218 12.55 -8.35 11.39
C GLN A 218 11.15 -8.95 11.24
N ALA A 219 10.10 -8.14 11.35
CA ALA A 219 8.72 -8.58 11.20
C ALA A 219 8.38 -9.06 9.77
N LYS A 220 9.11 -8.58 8.75
CA LYS A 220 8.89 -8.96 7.34
C LYS A 220 9.27 -10.41 7.01
N GLY A 221 10.04 -11.09 7.87
CA GLY A 221 10.38 -12.52 7.72
C GLY A 221 9.41 -13.48 8.42
N GLN A 222 8.47 -12.97 9.23
CA GLN A 222 7.49 -13.79 9.93
C GLN A 222 6.19 -13.86 9.12
N LYS A 223 5.75 -15.07 8.76
CA LYS A 223 4.41 -15.26 8.19
C LYS A 223 3.40 -14.60 9.16
N PRO A 224 2.49 -13.74 8.69
CA PRO A 224 1.47 -13.19 9.57
C PRO A 224 0.72 -14.37 10.19
N LYS A 225 0.71 -14.45 11.53
CA LYS A 225 -0.25 -15.31 12.22
C LYS A 225 -1.62 -14.82 11.76
N LYS A 226 -2.30 -15.61 10.92
CA LYS A 226 -3.73 -15.42 10.66
C LYS A 226 -4.44 -15.65 11.99
N CYS A 227 -4.59 -14.60 12.80
CA CYS A 227 -5.77 -14.54 13.65
C CYS A 227 -6.94 -14.39 12.68
N CYS A 228 -7.76 -15.44 12.56
CA CYS A 228 -9.11 -15.25 12.05
C CYS A 228 -9.79 -14.27 13.01
N VAL A 229 -9.79 -12.99 12.65
CA VAL A 229 -10.74 -12.05 13.23
C VAL A 229 -12.05 -12.37 12.52
N GLU A 230 -13.11 -12.62 13.30
CA GLU A 230 -14.46 -12.77 12.75
C GLU A 230 -14.80 -11.54 11.91
N LYS A 231 -15.53 -11.76 10.81
CA LYS A 231 -15.90 -10.70 9.89
C LYS A 231 -17.02 -9.87 10.50
N ASP A 232 -16.68 -8.81 11.22
CA ASP A 232 -17.61 -7.70 11.45
C ASP A 232 -17.72 -6.89 10.16
N THR A 233 -18.59 -7.33 9.26
CA THR A 233 -18.90 -6.64 7.99
C THR A 233 -19.98 -5.57 8.13
N GLU A 234 -20.49 -5.29 9.34
CA GLU A 234 -21.57 -4.32 9.51
C GLU A 234 -21.09 -2.85 9.48
N ASP A 235 -19.85 -2.55 9.92
CA ASP A 235 -19.42 -1.15 10.13
C ASP A 235 -18.20 -0.68 9.32
N TYR A 236 -17.72 -1.47 8.33
CA TYR A 236 -16.56 -1.04 7.54
C TYR A 236 -16.95 0.01 6.47
N ASN A 237 -16.84 1.29 6.83
CA ASN A 237 -16.93 2.42 5.91
C ASN A 237 -15.52 2.97 5.58
N PRO A 238 -14.97 2.75 4.37
CA PRO A 238 -13.70 3.34 3.97
C PRO A 238 -13.89 4.83 3.69
N GLY A 239 -13.69 5.68 4.70
CA GLY A 239 -13.76 7.14 4.56
C GLY A 239 -14.50 7.90 5.66
N ALA A 240 -14.94 7.23 6.73
CA ALA A 240 -15.45 7.95 7.90
C ALA A 240 -14.28 8.48 8.74
N PHE A 241 -14.00 9.78 8.57
CA PHE A 241 -13.36 10.62 9.58
C PHE A 241 -14.38 10.98 10.65
#